data_AF-A0A9P0E7H2-F1
#
_entry.id   AF-A0A9P0E7H2-F1
#
_cell.length_a   1.000
_cell.length_b   1.000
_cell.length_c   1.000
_cell.angle_alpha   90.00
_cell.angle_beta   90.00
_cell.angle_gamma   90.00
#
_symmetry.space_group_name_H-M   'P 1'
#
loop_
_entity.id
_entity.type
_entity.pdbx_description
1 polymer ?
#
loop_
_entity_poly.entity_id
_entity_poly.type
_entity_poly.pdbx_seq_one_letter_code
_entity_poly.pdbx_strand_id
1 'polypeptide(L)' 'MKLTFLILVIFGVLVLAWEADSAECPIKCPNETKWQCGRERQPDGSWKYVTFKSLCYLIMTNTCLGGNYELCRN' A
#
# COMPACT_ATOMS: atom_id res chain seq x y z
N MET A 1 26.75 33.43 21.50
CA MET A 1 25.44 32.79 21.78
C MET A 1 24.49 32.88 20.58
N LYS A 2 24.82 32.28 19.43
CA LYS A 2 23.92 32.27 18.24
C LYS A 2 23.92 30.96 17.43
N LEU A 3 24.87 30.05 17.68
CA LEU A 3 25.06 28.84 16.86
C LEU A 3 24.30 27.61 17.40
N THR A 4 24.08 27.53 18.72
CA THR A 4 23.40 26.39 19.37
C THR A 4 21.89 26.35 19.11
N PHE A 5 21.27 27.50 18.83
CA PHE A 5 19.84 27.58 18.53
C PHE A 5 19.48 27.05 17.13
N LEU A 6 20.41 27.08 16.17
CA LEU A 6 20.13 26.64 14.80
C LEU A 6 20.07 25.11 14.66
N ILE A 7 20.80 24.37 15.49
CA ILE A 7 20.90 22.90 15.40
C ILE A 7 19.61 22.23 15.90
N LEU A 8 18.94 22.81 16.90
CA LEU A 8 17.69 22.28 17.45
C LEU A 8 16.51 22.39 16.48
N VAL A 9 16.50 23.42 15.62
CA VAL A 9 15.42 23.63 14.64
C VAL A 9 15.50 22.60 13.51
N ILE A 10 16.72 22.21 13.09
CA ILE A 10 16.92 21.25 11.99
C ILE A 10 16.53 19.83 12.42
N PHE A 11 16.82 19.44 13.67
CA PHE A 11 16.40 18.14 14.21
C PHE A 11 14.90 18.05 14.47
N GLY A 12 14.23 19.17 14.79
CA GLY A 12 12.77 19.18 15.01
C GLY A 12 11.95 18.95 13.73
N VAL A 13 12.46 19.35 12.55
CA VAL A 13 11.73 19.23 11.28
C VAL A 13 11.87 17.82 10.66
N LEU A 14 12.97 17.11 10.93
CA LEU A 14 13.21 15.78 10.33
C LEU A 14 12.36 14.64 10.93
N VAL A 15 11.80 14.83 12.12
CA VAL A 15 11.02 13.78 12.83
C VAL A 15 9.56 13.67 12.33
N LEU A 16 9.07 14.66 11.58
CA LEU A 16 7.66 14.73 11.19
C LEU A 16 7.33 14.11 9.82
N ALA A 17 8.30 13.60 9.08
CA ALA A 17 8.07 13.07 7.72
C ALA A 17 7.74 11.57 7.65
N TRP A 18 7.54 10.90 8.79
CA TRP A 18 7.23 9.46 8.83
C TRP A 18 5.71 9.17 8.91
N GLU A 19 4.87 10.00 8.33
CA GLU A 19 3.48 9.61 8.09
C GLU A 19 3.51 8.65 6.90
N ALA A 20 3.93 7.42 7.15
CA ALA A 20 3.62 6.31 6.27
C ALA A 20 2.09 6.25 6.24
N ASP A 21 1.52 6.77 5.15
CA ASP A 21 0.13 6.66 4.74
C ASP A 21 -0.30 5.23 5.03
N SER A 22 -0.87 5.04 6.22
CA SER A 22 -1.27 3.73 6.69
C SER A 22 -2.56 3.49 5.96
N ALA A 23 -2.44 2.92 4.76
CA ALA A 23 -3.57 2.55 3.93
C ALA A 23 -4.56 1.84 4.85
N GLU A 24 -5.64 2.54 5.20
CA GLU A 24 -6.58 2.02 6.18
C GLU A 24 -7.21 0.77 5.58
N CYS A 25 -7.24 -0.29 6.37
CA CYS A 25 -7.78 -1.55 5.96
C CYS A 25 -9.26 -1.41 5.57
N PRO A 26 -9.66 -1.62 4.30
CA PRO A 26 -11.07 -1.55 3.94
C PRO A 26 -11.82 -2.70 4.63
N ILE A 27 -12.58 -2.38 5.69
CA ILE A 27 -13.27 -3.37 6.54
C ILE A 27 -14.40 -4.07 5.77
N LYS A 28 -14.96 -3.41 4.74
CA LYS A 28 -16.05 -3.94 3.93
C LYS A 28 -15.91 -3.49 2.48
N CYS A 29 -16.08 -4.44 1.57
CA CYS A 29 -16.23 -4.16 0.14
C CYS A 29 -17.70 -4.21 -0.28
N PRO A 30 -18.15 -3.30 -1.14
CA PRO A 30 -19.49 -3.38 -1.72
C PRO A 30 -19.65 -4.69 -2.49
N ASN A 31 -20.87 -5.22 -2.50
CA ASN A 31 -21.20 -6.43 -3.24
C ASN A 31 -21.38 -6.14 -4.74
N GLU A 32 -20.40 -5.50 -5.37
CA GLU A 32 -20.34 -5.32 -6.82
C GLU A 32 -19.56 -6.47 -7.46
N THR A 33 -20.05 -6.98 -8.58
CA THR A 33 -19.37 -8.02 -9.35
C THR A 33 -18.71 -7.37 -10.56
N LYS A 34 -17.49 -6.87 -10.37
CA LYS A 34 -16.64 -6.28 -11.40
C LYS A 34 -15.27 -6.95 -11.35
N TRP A 35 -15.20 -8.14 -11.93
CA TRP A 35 -14.02 -8.99 -11.86
C TRP A 35 -12.75 -8.23 -12.29
N GLN A 36 -11.74 -8.26 -11.43
CA GLN A 36 -10.43 -7.66 -11.68
C GLN A 36 -9.38 -8.76 -11.74
N CYS A 37 -8.49 -8.67 -12.71
CA CYS A 37 -7.30 -9.52 -12.77
C CYS A 37 -6.21 -8.88 -11.90
N GLY A 38 -5.74 -9.63 -10.91
CA GLY A 38 -4.54 -9.32 -10.14
C GLY A 38 -3.43 -10.30 -10.46
N ARG A 39 -2.17 -9.88 -10.31
CA ARG A 39 -0.99 -10.71 -10.49
C ARG A 39 0.04 -10.43 -9.39
N GLU A 40 0.70 -11.47 -8.92
CA GLU A 40 1.75 -11.38 -7.92
C GLU A 40 3.05 -11.96 -8.47
N ARG A 41 4.15 -11.25 -8.25
CA ARG A 41 5.48 -11.72 -8.65
C ARG A 41 5.94 -12.82 -7.70
N GLN A 42 6.21 -14.00 -8.24
CA GLN A 42 6.71 -15.13 -7.47
C GLN A 42 8.25 -15.07 -7.34
N PRO A 43 8.85 -15.77 -6.34
CA PRO A 43 10.30 -15.79 -6.13
C PRO A 43 11.10 -16.33 -7.32
N ASP A 44 10.51 -17.23 -8.11
CA ASP A 44 11.10 -17.80 -9.34
C ASP A 44 11.03 -16.86 -10.55
N GLY A 45 10.48 -15.65 -10.37
CA GLY A 45 10.31 -14.66 -11.42
C GLY A 45 9.06 -14.85 -12.28
N SER A 46 8.26 -15.90 -12.03
CA SER A 46 6.97 -16.10 -12.69
C SER A 46 5.90 -15.16 -12.14
N TRP A 47 4.78 -15.05 -12.86
CA TRP A 47 3.60 -14.31 -12.41
C TRP A 47 2.50 -15.28 -12.02
N LYS A 48 1.98 -15.15 -10.80
CA LYS A 48 0.78 -15.85 -10.34
C LYS A 48 -0.43 -14.95 -10.54
N TYR A 49 -1.39 -15.41 -11.32
CA TYR A 49 -2.60 -14.65 -11.63
C TYR A 49 -3.76 -15.09 -10.72
N VAL A 50 -4.53 -14.11 -10.25
CA VAL A 50 -5.70 -14.31 -9.37
C VAL A 50 -6.81 -13.38 -9.82
N THR A 51 -8.03 -13.89 -9.86
CA THR A 51 -9.22 -13.09 -10.18
C THR A 51 -9.88 -12.63 -8.89
N PHE A 52 -10.07 -11.32 -8.74
CA PHE A 52 -10.75 -10.69 -7.62
C PHE A 52 -12.16 -10.26 -8.02
N LYS A 53 -13.10 -10.34 -7.09
CA LYS A 53 -14.51 -9.98 -7.34
C LYS A 53 -14.72 -8.50 -7.68
N SER A 54 -13.89 -7.63 -7.10
CA SER A 54 -13.84 -6.19 -7.40
C SER A 54 -12.46 -5.64 -7.04
N LEU A 55 -12.20 -4.39 -7.45
CA LEU A 55 -10.97 -3.68 -7.09
C LEU A 55 -10.82 -3.54 -5.57
N CYS A 56 -11.93 -3.34 -4.85
CA CYS A 56 -11.91 -3.27 -3.39
C CYS A 56 -11.37 -4.55 -2.77
N TYR A 57 -11.75 -5.73 -3.28
CA TYR A 57 -11.23 -7.00 -2.75
C TYR A 57 -9.73 -7.15 -2.99
N LEU A 58 -9.21 -6.67 -4.12
CA LEU A 58 -7.77 -6.65 -4.39
C LEU A 58 -7.04 -5.75 -3.38
N ILE A 59 -7.53 -4.53 -3.19
CA ILE A 59 -6.95 -3.56 -2.23
C ILE A 59 -7.01 -4.14 -0.81
N MET A 60 -8.16 -4.69 -0.40
CA MET A 60 -8.33 -5.34 0.91
C MET A 60 -7.32 -6.46 1.11
N THR A 61 -7.11 -7.32 0.10
CA THR A 61 -6.12 -8.39 0.19
C THR A 61 -4.70 -7.84 0.36
N ASN A 62 -4.33 -6.80 -0.38
CA ASN A 62 -2.99 -6.21 -0.27
C ASN A 62 -2.78 -5.50 1.07
N THR A 63 -3.73 -4.65 1.46
CA THR A 63 -3.62 -3.82 2.65
C THR A 63 -3.79 -4.63 3.94
N CYS A 64 -4.66 -5.64 3.96
CA CYS A 64 -5.07 -6.30 5.20
C CYS A 64 -4.61 -7.75 5.35
N LEU A 65 -4.40 -8.45 4.24
CA LEU A 65 -4.04 -9.87 4.25
C LEU A 65 -2.58 -10.10 3.85
N GLY A 66 -1.82 -9.03 3.65
CA GLY A 66 -0.40 -9.09 3.25
C GLY A 66 -0.19 -9.55 1.82
N GLY A 67 -1.21 -9.43 0.96
CA GLY A 67 -1.06 -9.70 -0.47
C GLY A 67 -0.17 -8.67 -1.16
N ASN A 68 0.41 -9.06 -2.29
CA ASN A 68 1.18 -8.14 -3.13
C ASN A 68 0.76 -8.26 -4.60
N TYR A 69 -0.54 -8.05 -4.84
CA TYR A 69 -1.14 -8.17 -6.16
C TYR A 69 -1.13 -6.83 -6.89
N GLU A 70 -0.60 -6.81 -8.11
CA GLU A 70 -0.74 -5.72 -9.07
C GLU A 70 -1.94 -5.98 -9.98
N LEU A 71 -2.57 -4.92 -10.53
CA LEU A 71 -3.52 -5.11 -11.62
C LEU A 71 -2.81 -5.66 -12.87
N CYS A 72 -3.44 -6.63 -13.54
CA CYS A 72 -2.98 -7.09 -14.84
C CYS A 72 -3.07 -5.94 -15.86
N ARG A 73 -2.01 -5.70 -16.63
CA ARG A 73 -2.10 -4.79 -17.78
C ARG A 73 -2.92 -5.47 -18.88
N ASN A 74 -3.89 -4.73 -19.45
CA ASN A 74 -4.50 -5.05 -20.74
C ASN A 74 -3.47 -4.94 -21.86
#